data_AF-A0A930U766-F1
#
_entry.id   AF-A0A930U766-F1
#
_cell.length_a   1.000
_cell.length_b   1.000
_cell.length_c   1.000
_cell.angle_alpha   90.00
_cell.angle_beta   90.00
_cell.angle_gamma   90.00
#
_symmetry.space_group_name_H-M   'P 1'
#
loop_
_entity.id
_entity.type
_entity.pdbx_description
1 polymer ?
#
loop_
_entity_poly.entity_id
_entity_poly.type
_entity_poly.pdbx_seq_one_letter_code
_entity_poly.pdbx_strand_id
1 'polypeptide(L)'
;MPTFPLAPRYRLDDVSPWLVGIDPVRRYWLAVNGDAEHTVAVPGLLAPSQAAFRDTLLLFRGLEPGDSLRMPAVGGVAEIYCISANCYALVGQDALAPVWHLFDRESLESLLMTAHADWQCSPKDVELGRRLMQHAWGALSLAA
;
A
#
# COMPACT_ATOMS: atom_id res chain seq x y z
N MET A 1 -26.20 -2.37 -2.16
CA MET A 1 -24.85 -2.25 -1.58
C MET A 1 -23.89 -2.07 -2.73
N PRO A 2 -22.96 -1.11 -2.71
CA PRO A 2 -21.96 -1.04 -3.76
C PRO A 2 -21.15 -2.34 -3.72
N THR A 3 -21.04 -3.00 -4.87
CA THR A 3 -20.13 -4.13 -5.06
C THR A 3 -18.73 -3.57 -5.15
N PHE A 4 -17.94 -3.73 -4.09
CA PHE A 4 -16.54 -3.33 -4.08
C PHE A 4 -15.70 -4.51 -4.55
N PRO A 5 -14.85 -4.36 -5.57
CA PRO A 5 -13.87 -5.39 -5.89
C PRO A 5 -12.93 -5.54 -4.69
N LEU A 6 -13.01 -6.68 -4.02
CA LEU A 6 -12.13 -7.04 -2.91
C LEU A 6 -10.85 -7.62 -3.51
N ALA A 7 -9.73 -6.96 -3.24
CA ALA A 7 -8.42 -7.57 -3.43
C ALA A 7 -8.18 -8.59 -2.29
N PRO A 8 -7.29 -9.57 -2.50
CA PRO A 8 -6.94 -10.56 -1.47
C PRO A 8 -6.47 -9.91 -0.17
N ARG A 9 -6.64 -10.63 0.93
CA ARG A 9 -6.14 -10.24 2.24
C ARG A 9 -4.67 -10.63 2.37
N TYR A 10 -3.83 -9.62 2.41
CA TYR A 10 -2.38 -9.73 2.55
C TYR A 10 -1.98 -9.94 4.01
N ARG A 11 -1.12 -10.94 4.25
CA ARG A 11 -0.58 -11.29 5.57
C ARG A 11 0.92 -11.47 5.52
N LEU A 12 1.64 -11.14 6.59
CA LEU A 12 3.11 -11.29 6.62
C LEU A 12 3.55 -12.76 6.62
N ASP A 13 2.70 -13.65 7.11
CA ASP A 13 2.94 -15.11 7.16
C ASP A 13 2.46 -15.83 5.89
N ASP A 14 2.07 -15.10 4.84
CA ASP A 14 1.69 -15.71 3.55
C ASP A 14 2.89 -16.44 2.92
N VAL A 15 2.61 -17.63 2.37
CA VAL A 15 3.61 -18.49 1.71
C VAL A 15 4.27 -17.77 0.52
N SER A 16 3.47 -16.98 -0.20
CA SER A 16 3.94 -16.16 -1.32
C SER A 16 4.04 -14.69 -0.87
N PRO A 17 5.19 -14.03 -1.04
CA PRO A 17 5.34 -12.63 -0.67
C PRO A 17 4.47 -11.76 -1.57
N TRP A 18 3.54 -11.03 -0.96
CA TRP A 18 2.67 -10.11 -1.66
C TRP A 18 3.30 -8.72 -1.84
N LEU A 19 4.20 -8.30 -0.94
CA LEU A 19 4.94 -7.05 -1.09
C LEU A 19 6.14 -7.27 -2.01
N VAL A 20 6.05 -6.74 -3.23
CA VAL A 20 7.15 -6.78 -4.20
C VAL A 20 8.25 -5.78 -3.81
N GLY A 21 7.85 -4.62 -3.30
CA GLY A 21 8.76 -3.60 -2.79
C GLY A 21 8.11 -2.23 -2.69
N ILE A 22 8.93 -1.24 -2.31
CA ILE A 22 8.49 0.16 -2.11
C ILE A 22 9.35 1.08 -2.95
N ASP A 23 8.81 1.58 -4.05
CA ASP A 23 9.61 2.32 -5.03
C ASP A 23 10.17 3.66 -4.48
N PRO A 24 11.07 4.33 -5.22
CA PRO A 24 11.66 5.61 -4.76
C PRO A 24 10.65 6.75 -4.55
N VAL A 25 9.47 6.67 -5.15
CA VAL A 25 8.37 7.63 -4.91
C VAL A 25 7.40 7.15 -3.82
N ARG A 26 7.80 6.10 -3.09
CA ARG A 26 7.12 5.48 -1.95
C ARG A 26 5.83 4.74 -2.29
N ARG A 27 5.57 4.33 -3.53
CA ARG A 27 4.41 3.46 -3.81
C ARG A 27 4.69 2.03 -3.35
N TYR A 28 3.67 1.39 -2.79
CA TYR A 28 3.71 -0.02 -2.44
C TYR A 28 3.35 -0.85 -3.68
N TRP A 29 4.26 -1.71 -4.12
CA TRP A 29 4.02 -2.62 -5.23
C TRP A 29 3.58 -3.96 -4.67
N LEU A 30 2.33 -4.33 -4.96
CA LEU A 30 1.69 -5.53 -4.42
C LEU A 30 1.44 -6.54 -5.54
N ALA A 31 1.84 -7.79 -5.34
CA ALA A 31 1.45 -8.92 -6.18
C ALA A 31 0.02 -9.34 -5.81
N VAL A 32 -0.92 -9.22 -6.75
CA VAL A 32 -2.32 -9.58 -6.52
C VAL A 32 -2.43 -11.10 -6.54
N ASN A 33 -3.06 -11.66 -5.51
CA ASN A 33 -3.23 -13.11 -5.30
C ASN A 33 -1.91 -13.89 -5.27
N GLY A 34 -0.81 -13.22 -4.89
CA GLY A 34 0.53 -13.81 -4.91
C GLY A 34 1.09 -14.05 -6.32
N ASP A 35 0.45 -13.50 -7.36
CA ASP A 35 0.92 -13.56 -8.73
C ASP A 35 1.90 -12.42 -9.01
N ALA A 36 3.16 -12.77 -9.22
CA ALA A 36 4.23 -11.81 -9.48
C ALA A 36 4.12 -11.10 -10.84
N GLU A 37 3.37 -11.67 -11.79
CA GLU A 37 3.13 -11.04 -13.10
C GLU A 37 1.99 -10.02 -13.04
N HIS A 38 1.15 -10.08 -12.00
CA HIS A 38 0.02 -9.18 -11.79
C HIS A 38 0.27 -8.28 -10.57
N THR A 39 1.07 -7.23 -10.77
CA THR A 39 1.38 -6.25 -9.73
C THR A 39 0.54 -4.98 -9.83
N VAL A 40 0.11 -4.45 -8.68
CA VAL A 40 -0.58 -3.16 -8.57
C VAL A 40 0.20 -2.21 -7.67
N ALA A 41 0.17 -0.93 -8.00
CA ALA A 41 0.78 0.12 -7.20
C ALA A 41 -0.28 0.77 -6.30
N VAL A 42 -0.06 0.73 -4.99
CA VAL A 42 -0.91 1.39 -3.99
C VAL A 42 -0.18 2.60 -3.41
N PRO A 43 -0.87 3.73 -3.16
CA PRO A 43 -0.25 4.91 -2.55
C PRO A 43 0.46 4.58 -1.24
N GLY A 44 1.72 5.02 -1.13
CA GLY A 44 2.47 4.93 0.13
C GLY A 44 1.93 5.85 1.19
N LEU A 45 1.90 5.40 2.43
CA LEU A 45 1.49 6.21 3.58
C LEU A 45 2.62 7.18 3.95
N LEU A 46 2.27 8.39 4.38
CA LEU A 46 3.22 9.44 4.72
C LEU A 46 2.86 10.08 6.07
N ALA A 47 3.88 10.40 6.86
CA ALA A 47 3.77 11.22 8.05
C ALA A 47 4.65 12.46 7.91
N PRO A 48 4.12 13.69 8.12
CA PRO A 48 4.86 14.93 7.90
C PRO A 48 5.95 15.18 8.96
N SER A 49 5.91 14.47 10.09
CA SER A 49 6.90 14.58 11.16
C SER A 49 6.93 13.30 12.01
N GLN A 50 7.97 13.13 12.83
CA GLN A 50 8.06 12.03 13.79
C GLN A 50 6.90 12.04 14.81
N ALA A 51 6.46 13.22 15.23
CA ALA A 51 5.30 13.36 16.11
C ALA A 51 4.03 12.88 15.42
N ALA A 52 3.77 13.35 14.19
CA ALA A 52 2.61 12.92 13.41
C ALA A 52 2.64 11.41 13.09
N PHE A 53 3.83 10.85 12.87
CA PHE A 53 4.02 9.41 12.68
C PHE A 53 3.59 8.61 13.93
N ARG A 54 4.09 9.00 15.10
CA ARG A 54 3.71 8.36 16.37
C ARG A 54 2.22 8.47 16.62
N ASP A 55 1.64 9.65 16.42
CA ASP A 55 0.22 9.90 16.66
C ASP A 55 -0.64 9.08 15.69
N THR A 56 -0.22 8.94 14.42
CA THR A 56 -0.86 8.06 13.43
C THR A 56 -0.84 6.60 13.86
N LEU A 57 0.31 6.09 14.35
CA LEU A 57 0.39 4.72 14.85
C LEU A 57 -0.53 4.49 16.06
N LEU A 58 -0.63 5.45 16.98
CA LEU A 58 -1.53 5.35 18.12
C LEU A 58 -2.99 5.33 17.68
N LEU A 59 -3.38 6.21 16.75
CA LEU A 59 -4.72 6.24 16.17
C LEU A 59 -5.05 4.92 15.47
N PHE A 60 -4.17 4.43 14.61
CA PHE A 60 -4.34 3.15 13.91
C PHE A 60 -4.56 1.98 14.88
N ARG A 61 -3.73 1.90 15.93
CA ARG A 61 -3.79 0.81 16.92
C ARG A 61 -5.08 0.82 17.76
N GLY A 62 -5.74 1.98 17.84
CA GLY A 62 -7.00 2.20 18.55
C GLY A 62 -8.26 2.12 17.69
N LEU A 63 -8.17 1.85 16.39
CA LEU A 63 -9.35 1.71 15.52
C LEU A 63 -10.21 0.50 15.93
N GLU A 64 -11.51 0.74 16.09
CA GLU A 64 -12.53 -0.29 16.28
C GLU A 64 -13.24 -0.64 14.96
N PRO A 65 -13.87 -1.81 14.83
CA PRO A 65 -14.63 -2.16 13.62
C PRO A 65 -15.67 -1.10 13.25
N GLY A 66 -15.60 -0.60 12.02
CA GLY A 66 -16.41 0.52 11.51
C GLY A 66 -15.68 1.86 11.47
N ASP A 67 -14.56 1.99 12.19
CA ASP A 67 -13.75 3.21 12.16
C ASP A 67 -12.93 3.34 10.87
N SER A 68 -12.53 4.58 10.60
CA SER A 68 -11.62 4.91 9.50
C SER A 68 -10.55 5.90 9.94
N LEU A 69 -9.36 5.79 9.37
CA LEU A 69 -8.25 6.72 9.53
C LEU A 69 -7.84 7.29 8.18
N ARG A 70 -7.85 8.63 8.08
CA ARG A 70 -7.35 9.35 6.90
C ARG A 70 -5.97 9.92 7.21
N MET A 71 -5.03 9.73 6.29
CA MET A 71 -3.68 10.23 6.45
C MET A 71 -3.04 10.64 5.12
N PRO A 72 -2.00 11.50 5.14
CA PRO A 72 -1.26 11.84 3.93
C PRO A 72 -0.71 10.59 3.26
N ALA A 73 -0.72 10.58 1.93
CA ALA A 73 -0.17 9.51 1.12
C ALA A 73 0.45 10.06 -0.16
N VAL A 74 1.24 9.23 -0.84
CA VAL A 74 1.84 9.58 -2.13
C VAL A 74 0.72 9.91 -3.12
N GLY A 75 0.71 11.16 -3.62
CA GLY A 75 -0.29 11.61 -4.58
C GLY A 75 -1.64 12.01 -3.98
N GLY A 76 -1.77 12.13 -2.64
CA GLY A 76 -2.99 12.66 -2.02
C GLY A 76 -3.19 12.21 -0.58
N VAL A 77 -4.34 11.59 -0.32
CA VAL A 77 -4.77 11.13 0.99
C VAL A 77 -5.16 9.66 0.87
N ALA A 78 -4.64 8.84 1.77
CA ALA A 78 -5.08 7.46 1.93
C ALA A 78 -6.17 7.37 3.01
N GLU A 79 -7.03 6.37 2.87
CA GLU A 79 -8.02 6.02 3.86
C GLU A 79 -7.89 4.55 4.24
N ILE A 80 -7.78 4.31 5.53
CA ILE A 80 -7.69 2.99 6.14
C ILE A 80 -9.01 2.74 6.87
N TYR A 81 -9.72 1.67 6.53
CA TYR A 81 -10.92 1.24 7.24
C TYR A 81 -10.62 0.03 8.13
N CYS A 82 -11.12 0.04 9.36
CA CYS A 82 -11.18 -1.16 10.19
C CYS A 82 -12.48 -1.91 9.87
N ILE A 83 -12.39 -2.96 9.05
CA ILE A 83 -13.58 -3.72 8.61
C ILE A 83 -14.08 -4.62 9.73
N SER A 84 -13.15 -5.28 10.41
CA SER A 84 -13.40 -6.14 11.56
C SER A 84 -12.13 -6.26 12.40
N ALA A 85 -12.23 -6.99 13.52
CA ALA A 85 -11.04 -7.35 14.29
C ALA A 85 -9.99 -7.99 13.36
N ASN A 86 -8.77 -7.42 13.38
CA ASN A 86 -7.63 -7.85 12.57
C ASN A 86 -7.86 -7.82 11.03
N CYS A 87 -8.81 -7.03 10.52
CA CYS A 87 -9.04 -6.90 9.07
C CYS A 87 -9.19 -5.42 8.70
N TYR A 88 -8.23 -4.92 7.93
CA TYR A 88 -8.17 -3.51 7.54
C TYR A 88 -8.18 -3.38 6.02
N ALA A 89 -8.82 -2.35 5.50
CA ALA A 89 -8.79 -2.03 4.08
C ALA A 89 -8.02 -0.74 3.85
N LEU A 90 -7.03 -0.76 2.96
CA LEU A 90 -6.42 0.44 2.39
C LEU A 90 -7.08 0.71 1.03
N VAL A 91 -7.66 1.89 0.86
CA VAL A 91 -8.31 2.26 -0.40
C VAL A 91 -7.25 2.63 -1.45
N GLY A 92 -7.24 1.87 -2.54
CA GLY A 92 -6.47 2.16 -3.75
C GLY A 92 -7.38 2.57 -4.92
N GLN A 93 -6.75 2.91 -6.04
CA GLN A 93 -7.41 3.08 -7.33
C GLN A 93 -6.79 2.11 -8.33
N ASP A 94 -7.62 1.34 -9.02
CA ASP A 94 -7.22 0.55 -10.18
C ASP A 94 -8.06 0.96 -11.38
N ALA A 95 -7.39 1.36 -12.47
CA ALA A 95 -7.92 1.97 -13.69
C ALA A 95 -8.90 3.14 -13.46
N LEU A 96 -10.13 2.87 -13.05
CA LEU A 96 -11.23 3.82 -12.84
C LEU A 96 -12.11 3.48 -11.62
N ALA A 97 -11.79 2.44 -10.85
CA ALA A 97 -12.61 1.99 -9.72
C ALA A 97 -11.81 2.03 -8.39
N PRO A 98 -12.45 2.41 -7.28
CA PRO A 98 -11.86 2.23 -5.96
C PRO A 98 -11.74 0.73 -5.66
N VAL A 99 -10.55 0.31 -5.26
CA VAL A 99 -10.24 -1.08 -4.86
C VAL A 99 -9.86 -1.08 -3.38
N TRP A 100 -10.33 -2.08 -2.65
CA TRP A 100 -9.97 -2.27 -1.25
C TRP A 100 -8.91 -3.36 -1.14
N HIS A 101 -7.69 -2.96 -0.77
CA HIS A 101 -6.60 -3.87 -0.44
C HIS A 101 -6.71 -4.25 1.02
N LEU A 102 -6.94 -5.54 1.29
CA LEU A 102 -7.18 -6.03 2.63
C LEU A 102 -5.87 -6.45 3.29
N PHE A 103 -5.70 -6.14 4.57
CA PHE A 103 -4.53 -6.47 5.36
C PHE A 103 -4.97 -6.98 6.72
N ASP A 104 -4.16 -7.87 7.32
CA ASP A 104 -4.20 -7.99 8.77
C ASP A 104 -3.48 -6.82 9.46
N ARG A 105 -3.61 -6.74 10.79
CA ARG A 105 -3.04 -5.66 11.59
C ARG A 105 -1.53 -5.56 11.39
N GLU A 106 -0.84 -6.69 11.47
CA GLU A 106 0.62 -6.76 11.44
C GLU A 106 1.16 -6.29 10.08
N SER A 107 0.52 -6.71 8.99
CA SER A 107 0.89 -6.33 7.64
C SER A 107 0.70 -4.84 7.39
N LEU A 108 -0.44 -4.27 7.78
CA LEU A 108 -0.69 -2.85 7.58
C LEU A 108 0.16 -1.99 8.52
N GLU A 109 0.40 -2.44 9.75
CA GLU A 109 1.30 -1.77 10.68
C GLU A 109 2.74 -1.74 10.14
N SER A 110 3.19 -2.81 9.49
CA SER A 110 4.50 -2.87 8.83
C SER A 110 4.62 -1.89 7.68
N LEU A 111 3.56 -1.70 6.88
CA LEU A 111 3.51 -0.65 5.87
C LEU A 111 3.50 0.75 6.50
N LEU A 112 2.75 0.94 7.58
CA LEU A 112 2.73 2.20 8.32
C LEU A 112 4.13 2.58 8.83
N MET A 113 4.98 1.63 9.20
CA MET A 113 6.36 1.92 9.62
C MET A 113 7.19 2.65 8.54
N THR A 114 6.82 2.52 7.26
CA THR A 114 7.50 3.18 6.14
C THR A 114 7.01 4.62 5.91
N ALA A 115 5.96 5.04 6.62
CA ALA A 115 5.44 6.41 6.57
C ALA A 115 6.36 7.42 7.27
N HIS A 116 7.34 6.95 8.05
CA HIS A 116 8.31 7.79 8.73
C HIS A 116 9.06 8.71 7.74
N ALA A 117 9.27 9.97 8.12
CA ALA A 117 9.92 10.97 7.28
C ALA A 117 11.33 10.51 6.87
N ASP A 118 12.10 9.97 7.82
CA ASP A 118 13.48 9.49 7.58
C ASP A 118 13.57 8.13 6.86
N TRP A 119 12.44 7.54 6.44
CA TRP A 119 12.50 6.29 5.67
C TRP A 119 13.28 6.50 4.36
N GLN A 120 14.16 5.54 4.06
CA GLN A 120 14.96 5.54 2.85
C GLN A 120 14.66 4.29 2.05
N CYS A 121 14.52 4.47 0.75
CA CYS A 121 14.31 3.37 -0.20
C CYS A 121 15.55 2.47 -0.20
N SER A 122 15.34 1.15 -0.10
CA SER A 122 16.47 0.21 -0.12
C SER A 122 17.11 0.17 -1.52
N PRO A 123 18.39 -0.19 -1.66
CA PRO A 123 19.01 -0.35 -2.98
C PRO A 123 18.27 -1.33 -3.90
N LYS A 124 17.65 -2.37 -3.33
CA LYS A 124 16.83 -3.35 -4.07
C LYS A 124 15.54 -2.73 -4.61
N ASP A 125 14.93 -1.84 -3.83
CA ASP A 125 13.70 -1.14 -4.24
C ASP A 125 13.98 -0.05 -5.29
N VAL A 126 15.18 0.55 -5.28
CA VAL A 126 15.63 1.44 -6.36
C VAL A 126 15.75 0.67 -7.68
N GLU A 127 16.26 -0.56 -7.65
CA GLU A 127 16.31 -1.45 -8.82
C GLU A 127 14.90 -1.84 -9.30
N LEU A 128 13.98 -2.12 -8.37
CA LEU A 128 12.58 -2.37 -8.69
C LEU A 128 11.97 -1.17 -9.46
N GLY A 129 12.13 0.04 -8.93
CA GLY A 129 11.66 1.26 -9.59
C GLY A 129 12.23 1.42 -11.00
N ARG A 130 13.52 1.12 -11.20
CA ARG A 130 14.16 1.19 -12.53
C ARG A 130 13.59 0.17 -13.51
N ARG A 131 13.41 -1.08 -13.09
CA ARG A 131 12.82 -2.13 -13.93
C ARG A 131 11.39 -1.76 -14.33
N LEU A 132 10.57 -1.29 -13.39
CA LEU A 132 9.19 -0.89 -13.66
C LEU A 132 9.11 0.29 -14.64
N MET A 133 9.99 1.29 -14.50
CA MET A 133 10.09 2.38 -15.47
C MET A 133 10.51 1.90 -16.86
N GLN A 134 11.45 0.96 -16.96
CA GLN A 134 11.86 0.38 -18.24
C GLN A 134 10.71 -0.38 -18.92
N HIS A 135 9.94 -1.17 -18.17
CA HIS A 135 8.75 -1.86 -18.68
C HIS A 135 7.68 -0.88 -19.16
N ALA A 136 7.37 0.15 -18.37
CA ALA A 136 6.39 1.17 -18.75
C ALA A 136 6.81 1.92 -20.03
N TRP A 137 8.09 2.30 -20.14
CA TRP A 137 8.62 2.97 -21.32
C TRP A 137 8.64 2.07 -22.56
N GLY A 138 9.01 0.80 -22.40
CA GLY A 138 8.97 -0.19 -23.47
C GLY A 138 7.55 -0.40 -24.01
N ALA A 139 6.56 -0.50 -23.12
CA ALA A 139 5.15 -0.62 -23.49
C ALA A 139 4.62 0.62 -24.22
N LEU A 140 4.98 1.82 -23.76
CA LEU A 140 4.64 3.09 -24.43
C LEU A 140 5.26 3.19 -25.83
N SER A 141 6.47 2.68 -26.03
CA SER A 141 7.15 2.68 -27.33
C SER A 141 6.56 1.72 -28.37
N LEU A 142 5.85 0.68 -27.92
CA LEU A 142 5.14 -0.27 -28.78
C LEU A 142 3.70 0.16 -29.10
N ALA A 143 3.18 1.13 -28.36
CA ALA A 143 1.83 1.68 -28.53
C ALA A 143 1.80 2.98 -29.36
N ALA A 144 2.95 3.47 -29.81
CA ALA A 144 3.14 4.67 -30.64
C ALA A 144 3.49 4.28 -32.09
#